data_AF-N6Y8Z3-F1
#
_entry.id   AF-N6Y8Z3-F1
#
_cell.length_a   1.000
_cell.length_b   1.000
_cell.length_c   1.000
_cell.angle_alpha   90.00
_cell.angle_beta   90.00
_cell.angle_gamma   90.00
#
_symmetry.space_group_name_H-M   'P 1'
#
loop_
_entity.id
_entity.type
_entity.pdbx_description
1 polymer ?
#
loop_
_entity_poly.entity_id
_entity_poly.type
_entity_poly.pdbx_seq_one_letter_code
_entity_poly.pdbx_strand_id
1 'polypeptide(L)'
;MRMFKGILDWLFGRSRNAAQRPAPTAEPADFERLNRNAPLRDATLREDVPSGVGTFLCREAVLGRDQRIAGYQFMLQESTRNRIQLSSRRIHHLYAEVLVRSLVGANIAQLLGHRRAFLEVPDSFLGHPCLDELPAAQVVLIAAPHHEQGCVPPETLRPVVEALKRRGFGFALPDPLVIREYGPLLPLADMIVVRAPALDARHGLQLTGLLSEGAPNARLLVRDLPSLEDFRFAFKMGAALFQGPFITSREDWSEHELGPDALRIATLIGRLRQNAETRELAALLKEDGALSLRLLRYVNSAANALPTPVSSIEHALAMIGHERLHRWLVLLACSTDGRNARAASALETALIRARLMELLGHDCPQLKADALFLVGLLSLADVIMQVPLDKVLAPLALDPDIEAALRHGEGPLFPLLELAIACENGDTDPARLHDLAEARGISAQQASDCHLKAMLWAIELNI
;
A
#
# COMPACT_ATOMS: atom_id res chain seq x y z
N MET A 1 34.66 25.15 36.88
CA MET A 1 35.36 24.24 37.81
C MET A 1 34.43 23.88 38.95
N ARG A 2 33.99 22.61 38.95
CA ARG A 2 33.74 21.79 40.14
C ARG A 2 32.85 22.41 41.23
N MET A 3 31.57 22.06 41.16
CA MET A 3 30.79 21.58 42.30
C MET A 3 29.45 21.10 41.69
N PHE A 4 29.29 19.89 41.13
CA PHE A 4 30.07 18.64 41.18
C PHE A 4 30.46 18.16 42.58
N LYS A 5 29.61 18.44 43.56
CA LYS A 5 29.68 17.80 44.89
C LYS A 5 28.32 17.35 45.43
N GLY A 6 27.22 17.97 45.01
CA GLY A 6 25.86 17.54 45.41
C GLY A 6 25.39 16.20 44.82
N ILE A 7 26.04 15.72 43.74
CA ILE A 7 25.65 14.48 43.04
C ILE A 7 26.39 13.25 43.61
N LEU A 8 27.45 13.44 44.40
CA LEU A 8 28.27 12.34 44.94
C LEU A 8 27.86 11.85 46.34
N ASP A 9 27.08 12.62 47.12
CA ASP A 9 26.62 12.19 48.45
C ASP A 9 25.23 11.53 48.45
N TRP A 10 24.48 11.64 47.33
CA TRP A 10 23.24 10.87 47.14
C TRP A 10 23.51 9.44 46.64
N LEU A 11 24.63 9.23 45.94
CA LEU A 11 25.04 7.94 45.35
C LEU A 11 25.61 6.93 46.36
N PHE A 12 25.86 7.32 47.61
CA PHE A 12 26.37 6.40 48.65
C PHE A 12 25.52 6.49 49.91
N GLY A 13 24.48 5.67 49.97
CA GLY A 13 23.64 5.53 51.14
C GLY A 13 24.42 5.18 52.41
N ARG A 14 23.99 5.75 53.54
CA ARG A 14 24.00 5.07 54.85
C ARG A 14 23.01 5.70 55.82
N SER A 15 21.89 4.99 55.95
CA SER A 15 20.94 4.88 57.06
C SER A 15 21.34 5.50 58.40
N ARG A 16 20.39 6.19 59.05
CA ARG A 16 20.06 5.94 60.46
C ARG A 16 18.55 6.02 60.74
N ASN A 17 17.94 4.84 60.75
CA ASN A 17 16.89 4.32 61.63
C ASN A 17 15.94 5.30 62.35
N ALA A 18 14.66 5.26 61.97
CA ALA A 18 13.52 5.41 62.88
C ALA A 18 12.72 4.10 62.87
N ALA A 19 12.39 3.59 64.06
CA ALA A 19 11.85 2.27 64.31
C ALA A 19 10.47 2.00 63.66
N GLN A 20 10.34 0.88 62.96
CA GLN A 20 9.07 0.35 62.44
C GLN A 20 8.28 -0.39 63.54
N ARG A 21 7.00 -0.05 63.69
CA ARG A 21 6.00 -0.89 64.39
C ARG A 21 5.60 -2.06 63.47
N PRO A 22 5.42 -3.29 63.98
CA PRO A 22 4.92 -4.39 63.15
C PRO A 22 3.46 -4.16 62.75
N ALA A 23 3.16 -4.39 61.47
CA ALA A 23 1.81 -4.44 60.94
C ALA A 23 1.06 -5.68 61.47
N PRO A 24 -0.26 -5.64 61.65
CA PRO A 24 -1.02 -6.82 62.04
C PRO A 24 -0.96 -7.88 60.94
N THR A 25 -0.64 -9.12 61.31
CA THR A 25 -0.72 -10.30 60.46
C THR A 25 -2.19 -10.59 60.16
N ALA A 26 -2.58 -10.42 58.89
CA ALA A 26 -3.90 -10.84 58.41
C ALA A 26 -4.01 -12.37 58.44
N GLU A 27 -5.10 -12.89 59.03
CA GLU A 27 -5.36 -14.32 59.06
C GLU A 27 -5.94 -14.81 57.71
N PRO A 28 -5.64 -16.05 57.28
CA PRO A 28 -6.13 -16.60 56.00
C PRO A 28 -7.66 -16.56 55.83
N ALA A 29 -8.40 -16.60 56.95
CA ALA A 29 -9.86 -16.56 56.99
C ALA A 29 -10.44 -15.20 56.56
N ASP A 30 -9.70 -14.10 56.75
CA ASP A 30 -10.12 -12.77 56.29
C ASP A 30 -10.00 -12.64 54.77
N PHE A 31 -9.03 -13.34 54.18
CA PHE A 31 -8.83 -13.41 52.73
C PHE A 31 -9.96 -14.18 52.03
N GLU A 32 -10.40 -15.31 52.62
CA GLU A 32 -11.55 -16.06 52.10
C GLU A 32 -12.88 -15.30 52.22
N ARG A 33 -13.05 -14.48 53.27
CA ARG A 33 -14.23 -13.61 53.42
C ARG A 33 -14.24 -12.48 52.39
N LEU A 34 -13.10 -11.87 52.10
CA LEU A 34 -12.95 -10.85 51.05
C LEU A 34 -13.24 -11.43 49.66
N ASN A 35 -12.73 -12.61 49.35
CA ASN A 35 -12.98 -13.30 48.07
C ASN A 35 -14.44 -13.72 47.88
N ARG A 36 -15.21 -13.92 48.95
CA ARG A 36 -16.63 -14.26 48.89
C ARG A 36 -17.53 -13.04 48.62
N ASN A 37 -17.13 -11.87 49.12
CA ASN A 37 -17.90 -10.62 49.04
C ASN A 37 -17.53 -9.75 47.83
N ALA A 38 -16.31 -9.90 47.31
CA ALA A 38 -15.84 -9.29 46.08
C ALA A 38 -14.93 -10.32 45.38
N PRO A 39 -15.51 -11.29 44.64
CA PRO A 39 -14.71 -12.32 43.97
C PRO A 39 -13.70 -11.64 43.07
N LEU A 40 -12.41 -11.86 43.35
CA LEU A 40 -11.35 -11.53 42.42
C LEU A 40 -11.69 -12.23 41.12
N ARG A 41 -11.86 -11.44 40.05
CA ARG A 41 -12.09 -11.94 38.71
C ARG A 41 -11.07 -13.04 38.44
N ASP A 42 -11.60 -14.22 38.21
CA ASP A 42 -10.86 -15.46 38.13
C ASP A 42 -9.65 -15.31 37.18
N ALA A 43 -8.46 -15.67 37.63
CA ALA A 43 -7.22 -15.64 36.85
C ALA A 43 -7.18 -16.74 35.76
N THR A 44 -8.36 -17.16 35.29
CA THR A 44 -8.64 -18.09 34.20
C THR A 44 -9.20 -17.40 32.96
N LEU A 45 -9.48 -16.09 33.02
CA LEU A 45 -9.33 -15.24 31.84
C LEU A 45 -7.87 -14.81 31.77
N ARG A 46 -7.01 -15.73 31.33
CA ARG A 46 -5.98 -15.29 30.39
C ARG A 46 -6.79 -14.66 29.25
N GLU A 47 -6.89 -13.33 29.24
CA GLU A 47 -6.87 -12.68 27.95
C GLU A 47 -5.59 -13.21 27.32
N ASP A 48 -5.74 -14.21 26.45
CA ASP A 48 -4.78 -14.44 25.41
C ASP A 48 -4.66 -13.09 24.72
N VAL A 49 -3.71 -12.28 25.17
CA VAL A 49 -3.09 -11.28 24.33
C VAL A 49 -2.25 -12.16 23.41
N PRO A 50 -2.72 -12.46 22.17
CA PRO A 50 -1.88 -13.17 21.24
C PRO A 50 -0.55 -12.43 21.16
N SER A 51 0.51 -13.19 21.30
CA SER A 51 1.88 -12.72 21.24
C SER A 51 2.08 -12.07 19.87
N GLY A 52 2.10 -10.73 19.83
CA GLY A 52 2.37 -9.95 18.61
C GLY A 52 1.28 -10.01 17.55
N VAL A 53 0.19 -9.25 17.73
CA VAL A 53 -0.66 -8.89 16.58
C VAL A 53 0.16 -7.97 15.67
N GLY A 54 0.74 -8.55 14.62
CA GLY A 54 1.54 -7.80 13.66
C GLY A 54 0.65 -6.84 12.86
N THR A 55 1.04 -5.57 12.82
CA THR A 55 0.36 -4.57 11.99
C THR A 55 0.94 -4.59 10.58
N PHE A 56 0.09 -4.71 9.57
CA PHE A 56 0.48 -4.67 8.17
C PHE A 56 0.39 -3.25 7.64
N LEU A 57 1.43 -2.79 6.94
CA LEU A 57 1.38 -1.57 6.15
C LEU A 57 0.79 -1.87 4.78
N CYS A 58 -0.41 -1.35 4.55
CA CYS A 58 -1.13 -1.45 3.28
C CYS A 58 -1.10 -0.11 2.55
N ARG A 59 -1.28 -0.17 1.23
CA ARG A 59 -1.32 1.01 0.37
C ARG A 59 -2.35 0.89 -0.72
N GLU A 60 -3.06 1.98 -0.98
CA GLU A 60 -4.00 2.06 -2.09
C GLU A 60 -3.62 3.19 -3.04
N ALA A 61 -3.67 2.92 -4.35
CA ALA A 61 -3.31 3.90 -5.37
C ALA A 61 -4.37 5.00 -5.49
N VAL A 62 -3.91 6.24 -5.64
CA VAL A 62 -4.74 7.41 -5.90
C VAL A 62 -4.39 7.93 -7.29
N LEU A 63 -5.33 7.88 -8.22
CA LEU A 63 -5.16 8.35 -9.59
C LEU A 63 -5.45 9.85 -9.73
N GLY A 64 -4.71 10.51 -10.61
CA GLY A 64 -5.01 11.84 -11.11
C GLY A 64 -6.05 11.85 -12.22
N ARG A 65 -6.42 13.04 -12.72
CA ARG A 65 -7.28 13.18 -13.91
C ARG A 65 -6.63 12.67 -15.20
N ASP A 66 -5.31 12.56 -15.23
CA ASP A 66 -4.58 11.89 -16.31
C ASP A 66 -4.60 10.35 -16.18
N GLN A 67 -5.32 9.81 -15.19
CA GLN A 67 -5.45 8.38 -14.88
C GLN A 67 -4.12 7.68 -14.52
N ARG A 68 -3.07 8.47 -14.25
CA ARG A 68 -1.81 7.98 -13.68
C ARG A 68 -1.85 8.05 -12.16
N ILE A 69 -1.01 7.26 -11.52
CA ILE A 69 -0.85 7.27 -10.06
C ILE A 69 -0.29 8.63 -9.63
N ALA A 70 -1.12 9.43 -8.97
CA ALA A 70 -0.75 10.72 -8.38
C ALA A 70 -0.15 10.55 -6.97
N GLY A 71 -0.41 9.41 -6.33
CA GLY A 71 0.02 9.11 -4.97
C GLY A 71 -0.56 7.82 -4.43
N TYR A 72 -0.30 7.58 -3.14
CA TYR A 72 -0.84 6.44 -2.42
C TYR A 72 -1.43 6.89 -1.09
N GLN A 73 -2.57 6.31 -0.71
CA GLN A 73 -2.98 6.29 0.68
C GLN A 73 -2.24 5.17 1.38
N PHE A 74 -1.58 5.49 2.49
CA PHE A 74 -0.99 4.48 3.37
C PHE A 74 -1.87 4.28 4.59
N MET A 75 -1.94 3.04 5.04
CA MET A 75 -2.74 2.69 6.20
C MET A 75 -2.20 1.44 6.88
N LEU A 76 -2.53 1.33 8.16
CA LEU A 76 -2.24 0.15 8.95
C LEU A 76 -3.47 -0.74 9.02
N GLN A 77 -3.33 -2.01 8.64
CA GLN A 77 -4.31 -3.04 8.91
C GLN A 77 -3.86 -3.88 10.12
N GLU A 78 -4.74 -3.99 11.10
CA GLU A 78 -4.63 -4.94 12.20
C GLU A 78 -5.77 -5.94 12.09
N SER A 79 -5.50 -7.23 12.36
CA SER A 79 -6.47 -8.33 12.38
C SER A 79 -7.76 -8.04 13.16
N THR A 80 -7.77 -7.00 14.00
CA THR A 80 -8.90 -6.53 14.79
C THR A 80 -9.29 -5.07 14.55
N ARG A 81 -9.35 -4.61 13.28
CA ARG A 81 -9.81 -3.25 12.92
C ARG A 81 -11.16 -2.83 13.53
N ASN A 82 -12.08 -3.76 13.78
CA ASN A 82 -13.33 -3.47 14.52
C ASN A 82 -13.09 -3.07 15.98
N ARG A 83 -12.03 -3.57 16.63
CA ARG A 83 -11.62 -3.11 17.96
C ARG A 83 -11.04 -1.71 17.89
N ILE A 84 -10.29 -1.37 16.83
CA ILE A 84 -9.72 -0.03 16.63
C ILE A 84 -10.82 1.00 16.40
N GLN A 85 -11.79 0.76 15.52
CA GLN A 85 -12.90 1.72 15.32
C GLN A 85 -13.72 1.98 16.60
N LEU A 86 -13.71 1.02 17.53
CA LEU A 86 -14.33 1.12 18.85
C LEU A 86 -13.31 1.43 19.97
N SER A 87 -12.08 1.80 19.61
CA SER A 87 -10.96 1.98 20.55
C SER A 87 -10.81 3.42 21.02
N SER A 88 -10.08 3.58 22.12
CA SER A 88 -9.81 4.90 22.68
C SER A 88 -8.96 5.77 21.74
N ARG A 89 -9.08 7.10 21.85
CA ARG A 89 -8.25 8.10 21.14
C ARG A 89 -6.75 7.82 21.23
N ARG A 90 -6.28 7.29 22.37
CA ARG A 90 -4.87 6.93 22.57
C ARG A 90 -4.41 5.81 21.63
N ILE A 91 -5.29 4.86 21.34
CA ILE A 91 -4.99 3.75 20.43
C ILE A 91 -4.88 4.30 19.01
N HIS A 92 -5.80 5.16 18.57
CA HIS A 92 -5.69 5.83 17.27
C HIS A 92 -4.42 6.69 17.13
N HIS A 93 -3.98 7.35 18.20
CA HIS A 93 -2.70 8.08 18.20
C HIS A 93 -1.51 7.15 18.03
N LEU A 94 -1.49 6.01 18.73
CA LEU A 94 -0.46 4.99 18.55
C LEU A 94 -0.42 4.47 17.11
N TYR A 95 -1.59 4.21 16.51
CA TYR A 95 -1.68 3.80 15.10
C TYR A 95 -1.11 4.85 14.16
N ALA A 96 -1.52 6.10 14.30
CA ALA A 96 -1.00 7.19 13.49
C ALA A 96 0.51 7.34 13.68
N GLU A 97 1.02 7.22 14.91
CA GLU A 97 2.46 7.28 15.19
C GLU A 97 3.23 6.12 14.58
N VAL A 98 2.75 4.88 14.70
CA VAL A 98 3.37 3.70 14.07
C VAL A 98 3.40 3.87 12.56
N LEU A 99 2.30 4.32 11.94
CA LEU A 99 2.22 4.56 10.50
C LEU A 99 3.28 5.59 10.06
N VAL A 100 3.33 6.73 10.75
CA VAL A 100 4.30 7.79 10.44
C VAL A 100 5.73 7.28 10.59
N ARG A 101 6.05 6.59 11.69
CA ARG A 101 7.39 6.03 11.93
C ARG A 101 7.79 4.99 10.88
N SER A 102 6.87 4.10 10.48
CA SER A 102 7.11 3.12 9.41
C SER A 102 7.45 3.81 8.08
N LEU A 103 6.72 4.87 7.73
CA LEU A 103 6.95 5.63 6.50
C LEU A 103 8.26 6.44 6.53
N VAL A 104 8.60 7.03 7.68
CA VAL A 104 9.89 7.71 7.87
C VAL A 104 11.04 6.71 7.76
N GLY A 105 10.94 5.56 8.43
CA GLY A 105 11.94 4.49 8.38
C GLY A 105 12.14 3.92 6.97
N ALA A 106 11.09 3.91 6.15
CA ALA A 106 11.13 3.49 4.75
C ALA A 106 11.61 4.56 3.77
N ASN A 107 11.99 5.76 4.25
CA ASN A 107 12.34 6.92 3.44
C ASN A 107 11.27 7.25 2.40
N ILE A 108 10.06 7.55 2.87
CA ILE A 108 8.90 7.81 2.01
C ILE A 108 9.15 8.84 0.89
N ALA A 109 10.04 9.81 1.12
CA ALA A 109 10.41 10.80 0.11
C ALA A 109 11.02 10.17 -1.14
N GLN A 110 11.91 9.19 -0.95
CA GLN A 110 12.49 8.42 -2.04
C GLN A 110 11.45 7.48 -2.65
N LEU A 111 10.66 6.82 -1.81
CA LEU A 111 9.63 5.87 -2.23
C LEU A 111 8.51 6.50 -3.05
N LEU A 112 8.23 7.80 -2.91
CA LEU A 112 7.18 8.47 -3.68
C LEU A 112 7.69 9.24 -4.89
N GLY A 113 8.98 9.58 -4.95
CA GLY A 113 9.52 10.46 -5.98
C GLY A 113 8.80 11.81 -5.99
N HIS A 114 7.94 12.05 -6.99
CA HIS A 114 7.13 13.28 -7.12
C HIS A 114 5.66 13.10 -6.67
N ARG A 115 5.28 11.89 -6.25
CA ARG A 115 3.91 11.51 -5.90
C ARG A 115 3.60 11.86 -4.46
N ARG A 116 2.31 11.84 -4.11
CA ARG A 116 1.84 12.22 -2.77
C ARG A 116 1.54 11.02 -1.88
N ALA A 117 1.75 11.18 -0.57
CA ALA A 117 1.21 10.31 0.46
C ALA A 117 -0.06 10.92 1.04
N PHE A 118 -1.11 10.13 1.12
CA PHE A 118 -2.34 10.49 1.82
C PHE A 118 -2.40 9.73 3.13
N LEU A 119 -2.42 10.46 4.25
CA LEU A 119 -2.45 9.88 5.59
C LEU A 119 -3.71 10.32 6.30
N GLU A 120 -4.55 9.36 6.64
CA GLU A 120 -5.71 9.61 7.49
C GLU A 120 -5.27 9.57 8.95
N VAL A 121 -5.48 10.67 9.66
CA VAL A 121 -5.06 10.81 11.06
C VAL A 121 -6.19 11.41 11.88
N PRO A 122 -6.31 11.03 13.17
CA PRO A 122 -7.23 11.70 14.07
C PRO A 122 -6.96 13.21 14.08
N ASP A 123 -7.99 14.02 14.09
CA ASP A 123 -7.89 15.48 14.22
C ASP A 123 -6.99 15.94 15.37
N SER A 124 -7.07 15.23 16.48
CA SER A 124 -6.28 15.40 17.68
C SER A 124 -4.81 15.06 17.55
N PHE A 125 -4.42 14.39 16.46
CA PHE A 125 -3.04 14.02 16.14
C PHE A 125 -2.35 15.06 15.25
N LEU A 126 -3.07 16.02 14.68
CA LEU A 126 -2.52 17.03 13.77
C LEU A 126 -1.40 17.89 14.39
N GLY A 127 -1.37 18.03 15.72
CA GLY A 127 -0.30 18.73 16.44
C GLY A 127 0.88 17.85 16.89
N HIS A 128 0.91 16.56 16.53
CA HIS A 128 1.87 15.63 17.07
C HIS A 128 3.28 15.83 16.46
N PRO A 129 4.36 15.87 17.26
CA PRO A 129 5.72 16.15 16.78
C PRO A 129 6.27 15.17 15.74
N CYS A 130 5.82 13.90 15.72
CA CYS A 130 6.34 12.93 14.76
C CYS A 130 5.99 13.29 13.29
N LEU A 131 4.99 14.16 13.06
CA LEU A 131 4.72 14.70 11.73
C LEU A 131 5.87 15.57 11.21
N ASP A 132 6.77 16.03 12.09
CA ASP A 132 7.96 16.83 11.75
C ASP A 132 9.01 16.05 10.97
N GLU A 133 8.97 14.73 11.03
CA GLU A 133 9.90 13.85 10.34
C GLU A 133 9.46 13.54 8.90
N LEU A 134 8.21 13.88 8.53
CA LEU A 134 7.67 13.61 7.19
C LEU A 134 8.06 14.69 6.16
N PRO A 135 8.22 14.32 4.88
CA PRO A 135 8.43 15.28 3.80
C PRO A 135 7.13 16.05 3.51
N ALA A 136 6.91 17.15 4.23
CA ALA A 136 5.65 17.90 4.25
C ALA A 136 5.06 18.18 2.86
N ALA A 137 5.89 18.61 1.89
CA ALA A 137 5.46 18.95 0.53
C ALA A 137 4.83 17.79 -0.26
N GLN A 138 5.08 16.54 0.15
CA GLN A 138 4.54 15.34 -0.49
C GLN A 138 3.41 14.71 0.32
N VAL A 139 3.10 15.19 1.52
CA VAL A 139 2.12 14.57 2.41
C VAL A 139 0.84 15.40 2.46
N VAL A 140 -0.29 14.72 2.29
CA VAL A 140 -1.64 15.24 2.51
C VAL A 140 -2.21 14.56 3.75
N LEU A 141 -2.50 15.34 4.78
CA LEU A 141 -3.14 14.87 6.01
C LEU A 141 -4.66 14.98 5.86
N ILE A 142 -5.36 13.88 6.08
CA ILE A 142 -6.83 13.80 6.05
C ILE A 142 -7.30 13.72 7.49
N ALA A 143 -8.05 14.72 7.93
CA ALA A 143 -8.57 14.75 9.29
C ALA A 143 -9.71 13.74 9.45
N ALA A 144 -9.57 12.81 10.39
CA ALA A 144 -10.62 11.89 10.80
C ALA A 144 -11.19 12.33 12.16
N PRO A 145 -12.51 12.48 12.30
CA PRO A 145 -13.12 12.82 13.58
C PRO A 145 -13.06 11.61 14.51
N HIS A 146 -12.76 11.84 15.79
CA HIS A 146 -12.88 10.82 16.84
C HIS A 146 -13.85 11.28 17.92
N HIS A 147 -15.02 10.65 17.98
CA HIS A 147 -16.06 11.02 18.92
C HIS A 147 -15.81 10.40 20.30
N GLU A 148 -15.09 11.12 21.15
CA GLU A 148 -15.03 10.85 22.59
C GLU A 148 -15.58 12.03 23.40
N GLN A 149 -16.06 11.74 24.62
CA GLN A 149 -16.47 12.78 25.57
C GLN A 149 -15.29 13.71 25.87
N GLY A 150 -15.48 15.02 25.72
CA GLY A 150 -14.43 16.03 25.91
C GLY A 150 -13.58 16.32 24.67
N CYS A 151 -14.03 15.95 23.47
CA CYS A 151 -13.37 16.36 22.24
C CYS A 151 -13.34 17.89 22.12
N VAL A 152 -12.19 18.41 21.66
CA VAL A 152 -11.99 19.85 21.56
C VAL A 152 -12.73 20.34 20.31
N PRO A 153 -13.46 21.47 20.38
CA PRO A 153 -14.16 21.97 19.21
C PRO A 153 -13.22 22.17 18.00
N PRO A 154 -13.63 21.77 16.77
CA PRO A 154 -12.77 21.84 15.59
C PRO A 154 -12.21 23.22 15.28
N GLU A 155 -12.86 24.31 15.73
CA GLU A 155 -12.34 25.67 15.59
C GLU A 155 -10.99 25.88 16.27
N THR A 156 -10.69 25.13 17.34
CA THR A 156 -9.40 25.21 18.04
C THR A 156 -8.25 24.61 17.25
N LEU A 157 -8.55 23.79 16.24
CA LEU A 157 -7.55 23.16 15.37
C LEU A 157 -7.04 24.12 14.29
N ARG A 158 -7.73 25.25 14.05
CA ARG A 158 -7.38 26.21 12.99
C ARG A 158 -5.90 26.65 13.05
N PRO A 159 -5.35 27.12 14.20
CA PRO A 159 -3.94 27.49 14.28
C PRO A 159 -2.97 26.33 13.99
N VAL A 160 -3.36 25.09 14.37
CA VAL A 160 -2.55 23.88 14.13
C VAL A 160 -2.51 23.59 12.63
N VAL A 161 -3.67 23.61 11.95
CA VAL A 161 -3.77 23.40 10.51
C VAL A 161 -3.02 24.49 9.73
N GLU A 162 -3.13 25.76 10.13
CA GLU A 162 -2.37 26.86 9.53
C GLU A 162 -0.86 26.68 9.67
N ALA A 163 -0.39 26.16 10.82
CA ALA A 163 1.02 25.84 11.02
C ALA A 163 1.48 24.68 10.12
N LEU A 164 0.68 23.62 9.99
CA LEU A 164 0.97 22.50 9.08
C LEU A 164 1.03 22.95 7.61
N LYS A 165 0.07 23.77 7.16
CA LYS A 165 0.06 24.32 5.80
C LYS A 165 1.28 25.20 5.52
N ARG A 166 1.69 26.07 6.47
CA ARG A 166 2.91 26.88 6.33
C ARG A 166 4.17 26.04 6.18
N ARG A 167 4.19 24.82 6.73
CA ARG A 167 5.29 23.87 6.57
C ARG A 167 5.25 23.11 5.24
N GLY A 168 4.14 23.19 4.50
CA GLY A 168 3.98 22.60 3.17
C GLY A 168 3.10 21.36 3.13
N PHE A 169 2.49 20.93 4.24
CA PHE A 169 1.52 19.84 4.20
C PHE A 169 0.28 20.24 3.40
N GLY A 170 -0.21 19.30 2.59
CA GLY A 170 -1.59 19.37 2.11
C GLY A 170 -2.55 19.00 3.24
N PHE A 171 -3.70 19.67 3.27
CA PHE A 171 -4.74 19.39 4.26
C PHE A 171 -6.05 19.01 3.57
N ALA A 172 -6.64 17.91 4.01
CA ALA A 172 -7.85 17.36 3.45
C ALA A 172 -8.89 17.16 4.55
N LEU A 173 -10.14 17.47 4.22
CA LEU A 173 -11.28 17.26 5.10
C LEU A 173 -12.21 16.20 4.50
N PRO A 174 -12.93 15.45 5.34
CA PRO A 174 -14.00 14.60 4.86
C PRO A 174 -15.15 15.46 4.32
N ASP A 175 -16.09 14.79 3.67
CA ASP A 175 -17.29 15.39 3.10
C ASP A 175 -18.04 16.29 4.11
N PRO A 176 -18.12 17.61 3.87
CA PRO A 176 -18.76 18.55 4.81
C PRO A 176 -20.29 18.38 4.89
N LEU A 177 -20.92 17.68 3.95
CA LEU A 177 -22.35 17.35 4.03
C LEU A 177 -22.60 16.21 5.03
N VAL A 178 -21.61 15.33 5.20
CA VAL A 178 -21.66 14.18 6.12
C VAL A 178 -21.08 14.58 7.48
N ILE A 179 -19.89 15.18 7.51
CA ILE A 179 -19.16 15.58 8.72
C ILE A 179 -19.12 17.11 8.79
N ARG A 180 -20.15 17.68 9.43
CA ARG A 180 -20.38 19.14 9.46
C ARG A 180 -19.49 19.89 10.46
N GLU A 181 -18.96 19.18 11.45
CA GLU A 181 -18.17 19.76 12.55
C GLU A 181 -16.89 20.45 12.08
N TYR A 182 -16.32 20.04 10.95
CA TYR A 182 -15.16 20.70 10.36
C TYR A 182 -15.47 21.97 9.55
N GLY A 183 -16.70 22.46 9.56
CA GLY A 183 -17.09 23.71 8.91
C GLY A 183 -16.11 24.88 9.15
N PRO A 184 -15.64 25.14 10.39
CA PRO A 184 -14.66 26.20 10.67
C PRO A 184 -13.29 26.01 9.99
N LEU A 185 -12.91 24.79 9.62
CA LEU A 185 -11.65 24.45 8.96
C LEU A 185 -11.79 24.40 7.43
N LEU A 186 -13.01 24.43 6.90
CA LEU A 186 -13.29 24.29 5.47
C LEU A 186 -12.49 25.28 4.60
N PRO A 187 -12.33 26.58 4.96
CA PRO A 187 -11.52 27.52 4.17
C PRO A 187 -10.03 27.16 4.08
N LEU A 188 -9.54 26.27 4.93
CA LEU A 188 -8.15 25.79 4.94
C LEU A 188 -7.97 24.48 4.16
N ALA A 189 -9.04 23.83 3.70
CA ALA A 189 -8.94 22.57 2.97
C ALA A 189 -8.33 22.77 1.59
N ASP A 190 -7.26 22.03 1.29
CA ASP A 190 -6.75 21.87 -0.09
C ASP A 190 -7.55 20.80 -0.85
N MET A 191 -8.23 19.93 -0.10
CA MET A 191 -8.95 18.80 -0.65
C MET A 191 -10.15 18.41 0.19
N ILE A 192 -11.21 17.94 -0.47
CA ILE A 192 -12.38 17.35 0.15
C ILE A 192 -12.45 15.89 -0.26
N VAL A 193 -12.61 15.01 0.72
CA VAL A 193 -12.63 13.57 0.53
C VAL A 193 -14.06 13.07 0.62
N VAL A 194 -14.56 12.48 -0.46
CA VAL A 194 -15.93 11.95 -0.56
C VAL A 194 -15.87 10.48 -0.91
N ARG A 195 -16.75 9.67 -0.31
CA ARG A 195 -16.86 8.24 -0.62
C ARG A 195 -17.93 8.02 -1.68
N ALA A 196 -17.64 7.21 -2.69
CA ALA A 196 -18.54 6.94 -3.81
C ALA A 196 -19.94 6.44 -3.40
N PRO A 197 -20.13 5.60 -2.35
CA PRO A 197 -21.47 5.17 -1.94
C PRO A 197 -22.43 6.30 -1.54
N ALA A 198 -21.90 7.45 -1.13
CA ALA A 198 -22.70 8.64 -0.78
C ALA A 198 -22.84 9.63 -1.95
N LEU A 199 -22.19 9.37 -3.08
CA LEU A 199 -22.00 10.33 -4.16
C LEU A 199 -23.01 10.11 -5.29
N ASP A 200 -24.20 10.72 -5.16
CA ASP A 200 -25.18 10.82 -6.24
C ASP A 200 -25.20 12.23 -6.86
N ALA A 201 -26.04 12.43 -7.89
CA ALA A 201 -26.17 13.72 -8.57
C ALA A 201 -26.65 14.85 -7.64
N ARG A 202 -27.53 14.54 -6.68
CA ARG A 202 -28.07 15.54 -5.74
C ARG A 202 -27.00 15.94 -4.75
N HIS A 203 -26.30 14.97 -4.19
CA HIS A 203 -25.19 15.15 -3.27
C HIS A 203 -24.07 15.96 -3.94
N GLY A 204 -23.70 15.62 -5.18
CA GLY A 204 -22.72 16.35 -5.96
C GLY A 204 -23.09 17.82 -6.19
N LEU A 205 -24.35 18.11 -6.51
CA LEU A 205 -24.84 19.49 -6.66
C LEU A 205 -24.78 20.28 -5.34
N GLN A 206 -25.22 19.67 -4.24
CA GLN A 206 -25.18 20.29 -2.91
C GLN A 206 -23.74 20.58 -2.47
N LEU A 207 -22.85 19.61 -2.69
CA LEU A 207 -21.44 19.73 -2.33
C LEU A 207 -20.78 20.85 -3.15
N THR A 208 -21.02 20.88 -4.46
CA THR A 208 -20.47 21.94 -5.35
C THR A 208 -20.92 23.33 -4.92
N GLY A 209 -22.20 23.49 -4.55
CA GLY A 209 -22.73 24.74 -4.02
C GLY A 209 -22.02 25.18 -2.74
N LEU A 210 -21.91 24.26 -1.76
CA LEU A 210 -21.23 24.52 -0.48
C LEU A 210 -19.76 24.88 -0.66
N LEU A 211 -19.03 24.13 -1.51
CA LEU A 211 -17.60 24.36 -1.74
C LEU A 211 -17.32 25.67 -2.49
N SER A 212 -18.23 26.09 -3.37
CA SER A 212 -18.08 27.37 -4.08
C SER A 212 -18.03 28.57 -3.13
N GLU A 213 -18.70 28.48 -1.97
CA GLU A 213 -18.71 29.54 -0.95
C GLU A 213 -17.64 29.33 0.13
N GLY A 214 -17.44 28.09 0.58
CA GLY A 214 -16.61 27.78 1.74
C GLY A 214 -15.16 27.39 1.45
N ALA A 215 -14.87 26.82 0.28
CA ALA A 215 -13.54 26.33 -0.11
C ALA A 215 -13.38 26.22 -1.64
N PRO A 216 -13.42 27.35 -2.39
CA PRO A 216 -13.51 27.33 -3.85
C PRO A 216 -12.27 26.73 -4.55
N ASN A 217 -11.14 26.64 -3.85
CA ASN A 217 -9.89 26.07 -4.37
C ASN A 217 -9.69 24.60 -3.97
N ALA A 218 -10.56 24.03 -3.13
CA ALA A 218 -10.41 22.67 -2.65
C ALA A 218 -10.68 21.69 -3.80
N ARG A 219 -9.76 20.74 -3.98
CA ARG A 219 -9.89 19.68 -4.96
C ARG A 219 -10.73 18.54 -4.40
N LEU A 220 -11.55 17.91 -5.23
CA LEU A 220 -12.32 16.74 -4.80
C LEU A 220 -11.50 15.45 -5.02
N LEU A 221 -11.33 14.67 -3.96
CA LEU A 221 -10.85 13.28 -3.98
C LEU A 221 -12.06 12.37 -3.75
N VAL A 222 -12.37 11.52 -4.71
CA VAL A 222 -13.44 10.51 -4.56
C VAL A 222 -12.82 9.14 -4.31
N ARG A 223 -13.23 8.52 -3.20
CA ARG A 223 -12.76 7.21 -2.72
C ARG A 223 -13.80 6.13 -2.94
N ASP A 224 -13.35 4.88 -2.83
CA ASP A 224 -14.16 3.67 -2.85
C ASP A 224 -14.98 3.53 -4.15
N LEU A 225 -14.43 4.01 -5.26
CA LEU A 225 -15.05 3.90 -6.59
C LEU A 225 -15.05 2.44 -7.06
N PRO A 226 -16.20 1.75 -7.09
CA PRO A 226 -16.21 0.31 -7.34
C PRO A 226 -16.10 -0.03 -8.84
N SER A 227 -16.55 0.86 -9.74
CA SER A 227 -16.61 0.59 -11.18
C SER A 227 -16.07 1.73 -12.06
N LEU A 228 -15.88 1.45 -13.36
CA LEU A 228 -15.53 2.47 -14.35
C LEU A 228 -16.66 3.49 -14.57
N GLU A 229 -17.92 3.10 -14.36
CA GLU A 229 -19.06 4.01 -14.45
C GLU A 229 -19.02 5.05 -13.33
N ASP A 230 -18.76 4.63 -12.10
CA ASP A 230 -18.62 5.53 -10.95
C ASP A 230 -17.44 6.49 -11.13
N PHE A 231 -16.31 5.98 -11.65
CA PHE A 231 -15.17 6.81 -11.99
C PHE A 231 -15.54 7.88 -13.03
N ARG A 232 -16.23 7.49 -14.12
CA ARG A 232 -16.68 8.42 -15.17
C ARG A 232 -17.63 9.48 -14.61
N PHE A 233 -18.53 9.08 -13.71
CA PHE A 233 -19.44 9.99 -13.02
C PHE A 233 -18.67 11.01 -12.17
N ALA A 234 -17.80 10.55 -11.27
CA ALA A 234 -16.95 11.41 -10.45
C ALA A 234 -16.07 12.34 -11.30
N PHE A 235 -15.52 11.83 -12.41
CA PHE A 235 -14.68 12.61 -13.33
C PHE A 235 -15.45 13.76 -13.98
N LYS A 236 -16.70 13.49 -14.42
CA LYS A 236 -17.60 14.51 -14.99
C LYS A 236 -18.04 15.55 -13.97
N MET A 237 -18.17 15.18 -12.70
CA MET A 237 -18.46 16.13 -11.62
C MET A 237 -17.27 17.03 -11.25
N GLY A 238 -16.11 16.86 -11.89
CA GLY A 238 -14.95 17.71 -11.65
C GLY A 238 -14.01 17.19 -10.56
N ALA A 239 -14.17 15.93 -10.11
CA ALA A 239 -13.21 15.32 -9.19
C ALA A 239 -11.78 15.36 -9.76
N ALA A 240 -10.81 15.64 -8.91
CA ALA A 240 -9.43 15.83 -9.30
C ALA A 240 -8.56 14.60 -9.02
N LEU A 241 -9.00 13.74 -8.11
CA LEU A 241 -8.33 12.52 -7.68
C LEU A 241 -9.35 11.41 -7.44
N PHE A 242 -8.91 10.17 -7.66
CA PHE A 242 -9.77 9.00 -7.67
C PHE A 242 -9.08 7.83 -6.99
N GLN A 243 -9.81 7.08 -6.16
CA GLN A 243 -9.31 5.91 -5.47
C GLN A 243 -10.42 4.85 -5.43
N GLY A 244 -10.06 3.59 -5.61
CA GLY A 244 -10.97 2.46 -5.48
C GLY A 244 -10.70 1.29 -6.43
N PRO A 245 -11.49 0.21 -6.31
CA PRO A 245 -11.37 -1.00 -7.13
C PRO A 245 -11.42 -0.78 -8.65
N PHE A 246 -12.02 0.32 -9.13
CA PHE A 246 -12.08 0.65 -10.56
C PHE A 246 -10.72 0.71 -11.26
N ILE A 247 -9.59 0.85 -10.53
CA ILE A 247 -8.24 0.88 -11.13
C ILE A 247 -7.88 -0.49 -11.71
N THR A 248 -8.25 -1.56 -11.00
CA THR A 248 -7.97 -2.95 -11.34
C THR A 248 -9.23 -3.71 -11.76
N SER A 249 -10.33 -3.00 -12.01
CA SER A 249 -11.59 -3.62 -12.40
C SER A 249 -11.55 -4.18 -13.82
N ARG A 250 -12.20 -5.34 -13.96
CA ARG A 250 -12.31 -6.17 -15.16
C ARG A 250 -13.57 -5.81 -15.93
N GLU A 251 -13.59 -4.58 -16.41
CA GLU A 251 -14.71 -3.96 -17.13
C GLU A 251 -14.24 -3.46 -18.49
N ASP A 252 -15.19 -3.17 -19.38
CA ASP A 252 -14.94 -2.71 -20.75
C ASP A 252 -14.02 -3.64 -21.55
N TRP A 253 -13.98 -4.93 -21.21
CA TRP A 253 -13.36 -5.91 -22.10
C TRP A 253 -14.07 -5.87 -23.42
N SER A 254 -13.26 -5.67 -24.43
CA SER A 254 -13.74 -5.59 -25.79
C SER A 254 -13.43 -6.93 -26.47
N GLU A 255 -14.17 -7.27 -27.51
CA GLU A 255 -13.84 -8.46 -28.31
C GLU A 255 -12.51 -8.31 -29.09
N HIS A 256 -11.76 -7.21 -28.88
CA HIS A 256 -10.50 -6.95 -29.55
C HIS A 256 -9.52 -8.12 -29.36
N GLU A 257 -8.75 -8.36 -30.43
CA GLU A 257 -7.61 -9.26 -30.40
C GLU A 257 -6.39 -8.56 -29.80
N LEU A 258 -5.41 -9.35 -29.38
CA LEU A 258 -4.11 -8.81 -28.97
C LEU A 258 -3.52 -7.97 -30.11
N GLY A 259 -2.96 -6.81 -29.76
CA GLY A 259 -2.25 -5.98 -30.72
C GLY A 259 -1.13 -6.75 -31.43
N PRO A 260 -0.75 -6.36 -32.67
CA PRO A 260 0.25 -7.07 -33.46
C PRO A 260 1.61 -7.18 -32.73
N ASP A 261 1.97 -6.18 -31.94
CA ASP A 261 3.22 -6.19 -31.17
C ASP A 261 3.16 -7.19 -29.99
N ALA A 262 2.04 -7.22 -29.26
CA ALA A 262 1.80 -8.21 -28.22
C ALA A 262 1.80 -9.65 -28.78
N LEU A 263 1.20 -9.88 -29.96
CA LEU A 263 1.17 -11.18 -30.62
C LEU A 263 2.56 -11.65 -31.07
N ARG A 264 3.39 -10.74 -31.60
CA ARG A 264 4.80 -11.03 -31.96
C ARG A 264 5.60 -11.43 -30.73
N ILE A 265 5.45 -10.68 -29.63
CA ILE A 265 6.14 -11.01 -28.37
C ILE A 265 5.65 -12.34 -27.80
N ALA A 266 4.34 -12.62 -27.87
CA ALA A 266 3.80 -13.90 -27.45
C ALA A 266 4.35 -15.06 -28.30
N THR A 267 4.56 -14.84 -29.61
CA THR A 267 5.22 -15.82 -30.49
C THR A 267 6.68 -16.08 -30.05
N LEU A 268 7.43 -15.02 -29.72
CA LEU A 268 8.78 -15.14 -29.16
C LEU A 268 8.79 -15.95 -27.85
N ILE A 269 7.83 -15.72 -26.96
CA ILE A 269 7.66 -16.46 -25.70
C ILE A 269 7.39 -17.95 -25.96
N GLY A 270 6.49 -18.26 -26.90
CA GLY A 270 6.19 -19.64 -27.29
C GLY A 270 7.42 -20.38 -27.83
N ARG A 271 8.23 -19.71 -28.68
CA ARG A 271 9.50 -20.27 -29.18
C ARG A 271 10.52 -20.48 -28.08
N LEU A 272 10.64 -19.52 -27.18
CA LEU A 272 11.54 -19.61 -26.04
C LEU A 272 11.24 -20.84 -25.17
N ARG A 273 9.96 -21.13 -24.92
CA ARG A 273 9.53 -22.31 -24.16
C ARG A 273 9.79 -23.64 -24.86
N GLN A 274 9.86 -23.64 -26.19
CA GLN A 274 10.25 -24.82 -26.97
C GLN A 274 11.77 -25.05 -26.96
N ASN A 275 12.52 -24.33 -26.12
CA ASN A 275 13.98 -24.33 -26.07
C ASN A 275 14.61 -24.00 -27.43
N ALA A 276 13.99 -23.07 -28.17
CA ALA A 276 14.52 -22.57 -29.43
C ALA A 276 15.97 -22.10 -29.26
N GLU A 277 16.80 -22.34 -30.28
CA GLU A 277 18.20 -21.93 -30.21
C GLU A 277 18.30 -20.41 -30.13
N THR A 278 19.33 -19.90 -29.43
CA THR A 278 19.60 -18.47 -29.30
C THR A 278 19.64 -17.75 -30.66
N ARG A 279 20.09 -18.44 -31.72
CA ARG A 279 20.14 -17.89 -33.08
C ARG A 279 18.75 -17.69 -33.69
N GLU A 280 17.80 -18.60 -33.44
CA GLU A 280 16.41 -18.47 -33.89
C GLU A 280 15.74 -17.29 -33.19
N LEU A 281 15.90 -17.19 -31.86
CA LEU A 281 15.38 -16.08 -31.06
C LEU A 281 15.98 -14.74 -31.48
N ALA A 282 17.29 -14.70 -31.75
CA ALA A 282 17.96 -13.50 -32.24
C ALA A 282 17.45 -13.07 -33.61
N ALA A 283 17.15 -14.00 -34.52
CA ALA A 283 16.59 -13.69 -35.82
C ALA A 283 15.20 -13.04 -35.69
N LEU A 284 14.32 -13.64 -34.88
CA LEU A 284 12.98 -13.10 -34.63
C LEU A 284 13.01 -11.72 -33.96
N LEU A 285 13.93 -11.51 -33.00
CA LEU A 285 14.09 -10.18 -32.37
C LEU A 285 14.62 -9.13 -33.35
N LYS A 286 15.50 -9.52 -34.29
CA LYS A 286 16.07 -8.62 -35.30
C LYS A 286 15.05 -8.13 -36.34
N GLU A 287 13.92 -8.82 -36.49
CA GLU A 287 12.82 -8.37 -37.35
C GLU A 287 12.18 -7.07 -36.83
N ASP A 288 12.34 -6.77 -35.53
CA ASP A 288 11.85 -5.54 -34.91
C ASP A 288 13.00 -4.77 -34.22
N GLY A 289 13.41 -3.67 -34.87
CA GLY A 289 14.45 -2.79 -34.34
C GLY A 289 14.11 -2.16 -32.98
N ALA A 290 12.83 -1.91 -32.69
CA ALA A 290 12.40 -1.35 -31.41
C ALA A 290 12.48 -2.38 -30.28
N LEU A 291 12.05 -3.63 -30.51
CA LEU A 291 12.21 -4.72 -29.53
C LEU A 291 13.69 -5.03 -29.28
N SER A 292 14.50 -5.04 -30.33
CA SER A 292 15.96 -5.20 -30.25
C SER A 292 16.62 -4.13 -29.35
N LEU A 293 16.27 -2.85 -29.55
CA LEU A 293 16.80 -1.76 -28.74
C LEU A 293 16.30 -1.82 -27.29
N ARG A 294 15.05 -2.23 -27.05
CA ARG A 294 14.50 -2.43 -25.69
C ARG A 294 15.24 -3.56 -24.96
N LEU A 295 15.58 -4.65 -25.63
CA LEU A 295 16.36 -5.76 -25.04
C LEU A 295 17.75 -5.27 -24.61
N LEU A 296 18.45 -4.59 -25.51
CA LEU A 296 19.78 -4.05 -25.23
C LEU A 296 19.75 -3.05 -24.06
N ARG A 297 18.74 -2.17 -24.02
CA ARG A 297 18.55 -1.26 -22.88
C ARG A 297 18.32 -2.02 -21.57
N TYR A 298 17.46 -3.03 -21.58
CA TYR A 298 17.15 -3.82 -20.38
C TYR A 298 18.38 -4.56 -19.85
N VAL A 299 19.13 -5.23 -20.74
CA VAL A 299 20.36 -5.94 -20.35
C VAL A 299 21.40 -4.96 -19.80
N ASN A 300 21.56 -3.80 -20.44
CA ASN A 300 22.52 -2.78 -19.97
C ASN A 300 22.09 -2.07 -18.69
N SER A 301 20.78 -1.88 -18.43
CA SER A 301 20.28 -1.28 -17.19
C SER A 301 20.34 -2.23 -15.99
N ALA A 302 20.10 -3.52 -16.22
CA ALA A 302 20.27 -4.55 -15.19
C ALA A 302 21.76 -4.78 -14.86
N ALA A 303 22.64 -4.43 -15.80
CA ALA A 303 24.06 -4.70 -15.72
C ALA A 303 24.92 -3.46 -15.39
N ASN A 304 24.44 -2.58 -14.49
CA ASN A 304 25.19 -1.41 -13.99
C ASN A 304 26.62 -1.70 -13.43
N ALA A 305 27.07 -2.96 -13.45
CA ALA A 305 28.41 -3.42 -13.09
C ALA A 305 29.26 -3.95 -14.27
N LEU A 306 28.80 -3.90 -15.53
CA LEU A 306 29.60 -4.36 -16.67
C LEU A 306 30.61 -3.30 -17.13
N PRO A 307 31.88 -3.68 -17.37
CA PRO A 307 32.91 -2.75 -17.87
C PRO A 307 32.69 -2.30 -19.31
N THR A 308 31.88 -3.03 -20.10
CA THR A 308 31.52 -2.69 -21.48
C THR A 308 30.04 -2.94 -21.74
N PRO A 309 29.32 -1.99 -22.35
CA PRO A 309 27.91 -2.16 -22.68
C PRO A 309 27.71 -3.22 -23.76
N VAL A 310 26.65 -4.00 -23.63
CA VAL A 310 26.21 -5.01 -24.60
C VAL A 310 25.62 -4.34 -25.83
N SER A 311 26.19 -4.63 -27.00
CA SER A 311 25.80 -4.03 -28.28
C SER A 311 25.25 -5.02 -29.32
N SER A 312 25.21 -6.32 -29.01
CA SER A 312 24.65 -7.34 -29.91
C SER A 312 23.55 -8.16 -29.22
N ILE A 313 22.52 -8.52 -29.99
CA ILE A 313 21.35 -9.25 -29.52
C ILE A 313 21.76 -10.66 -29.08
N GLU A 314 22.59 -11.35 -29.86
CA GLU A 314 23.13 -12.65 -29.51
C GLU A 314 23.89 -12.64 -28.18
N HIS A 315 24.72 -11.62 -27.94
CA HIS A 315 25.44 -11.47 -26.66
C HIS A 315 24.49 -11.17 -25.51
N ALA A 316 23.48 -10.32 -25.74
CA ALA A 316 22.43 -10.03 -24.76
C ALA A 316 21.65 -11.29 -24.36
N LEU A 317 21.25 -12.11 -25.35
CA LEU A 317 20.52 -13.36 -25.14
C LEU A 317 21.35 -14.42 -24.41
N ALA A 318 22.63 -14.56 -24.76
CA ALA A 318 23.54 -15.48 -24.09
C ALA A 318 23.77 -15.09 -22.61
N MET A 319 23.82 -13.79 -22.33
CA MET A 319 24.07 -13.26 -20.98
C MET A 319 22.82 -13.34 -20.07
N ILE A 320 21.65 -12.99 -20.61
CA ILE A 320 20.40 -12.95 -19.85
C ILE A 320 19.94 -14.36 -19.48
N GLY A 321 20.09 -15.34 -20.38
CA GLY A 321 19.59 -16.71 -20.21
C GLY A 321 18.06 -16.83 -20.38
N HIS A 322 17.57 -18.06 -20.53
CA HIS A 322 16.18 -18.37 -20.90
C HIS A 322 15.14 -17.78 -19.93
N GLU A 323 15.27 -18.03 -18.62
CA GLU A 323 14.26 -17.61 -17.63
C GLU A 323 14.11 -16.09 -17.53
N ARG A 324 15.23 -15.36 -17.48
CA ARG A 324 15.20 -13.89 -17.42
C ARG A 324 14.73 -13.26 -18.73
N LEU A 325 15.01 -13.89 -19.87
CA LEU A 325 14.45 -13.46 -21.15
C LEU A 325 12.93 -13.66 -21.18
N HIS A 326 12.45 -14.80 -20.70
CA HIS A 326 11.02 -15.10 -20.62
C HIS A 326 10.30 -14.03 -19.80
N ARG A 327 10.81 -13.72 -18.61
CA ARG A 327 10.29 -12.63 -17.76
C ARG A 327 10.27 -11.28 -18.46
N TRP A 328 11.37 -10.93 -19.14
CA TRP A 328 11.46 -9.67 -19.85
C TRP A 328 10.47 -9.58 -21.03
N LEU A 329 10.30 -10.65 -21.79
CA LEU A 329 9.32 -10.71 -22.88
C LEU A 329 7.89 -10.59 -22.37
N VAL A 330 7.54 -11.26 -21.27
CA VAL A 330 6.20 -11.13 -20.65
C VAL A 330 5.95 -9.70 -20.19
N LEU A 331 6.92 -9.07 -19.52
CA LEU A 331 6.84 -7.66 -19.14
C LEU A 331 6.65 -6.76 -20.36
N LEU A 332 7.41 -7.03 -21.42
CA LEU A 332 7.34 -6.26 -22.65
C LEU A 332 5.95 -6.36 -23.27
N ALA A 333 5.38 -7.55 -23.36
CA ALA A 333 4.02 -7.78 -23.87
C ALA A 333 3.00 -6.92 -23.12
N CYS A 334 3.04 -6.91 -21.77
CA CYS A 334 2.16 -6.09 -20.95
C CYS A 334 2.38 -4.57 -21.13
N SER A 335 3.58 -4.14 -21.53
CA SER A 335 3.92 -2.72 -21.70
C SER A 335 3.71 -2.17 -23.13
N THR A 336 3.51 -3.03 -24.13
CA THR A 336 3.51 -2.60 -25.54
C THR A 336 2.27 -1.82 -25.96
N ASP A 337 1.11 -2.06 -25.34
CA ASP A 337 -0.12 -1.31 -25.61
C ASP A 337 -0.28 -0.13 -24.66
N GLY A 338 0.52 0.92 -24.89
CA GLY A 338 0.44 2.21 -24.18
C GLY A 338 -0.81 3.05 -24.50
N ARG A 339 -1.94 2.42 -24.85
CA ARG A 339 -3.13 3.10 -25.37
C ARG A 339 -3.98 3.75 -24.28
N ASN A 340 -3.83 3.34 -23.02
CA ASN A 340 -4.66 3.81 -21.91
C ASN A 340 -3.82 4.12 -20.66
N ALA A 341 -3.99 5.31 -20.09
CA ALA A 341 -3.30 5.71 -18.87
C ALA A 341 -3.73 4.90 -17.63
N ARG A 342 -4.97 4.39 -17.58
CA ARG A 342 -5.37 3.40 -16.56
C ARG A 342 -4.55 2.12 -16.65
N ALA A 343 -4.24 1.65 -17.86
CA ALA A 343 -3.44 0.45 -18.07
C ALA A 343 -2.01 0.61 -17.54
N ALA A 344 -1.42 1.81 -17.66
CA ALA A 344 -0.13 2.11 -17.04
C ALA A 344 -0.19 2.02 -15.50
N SER A 345 -1.24 2.55 -14.88
CA SER A 345 -1.46 2.42 -13.44
C SER A 345 -1.65 0.96 -13.00
N ALA A 346 -2.41 0.18 -13.77
CA ALA A 346 -2.60 -1.25 -13.52
C ALA A 346 -1.29 -2.06 -13.70
N LEU A 347 -0.47 -1.72 -14.70
CA LEU A 347 0.85 -2.31 -14.92
C LEU A 347 1.78 -2.04 -13.74
N GLU A 348 1.77 -0.83 -13.21
CA GLU A 348 2.55 -0.49 -12.04
C GLU A 348 2.12 -1.30 -10.81
N THR A 349 0.81 -1.43 -10.56
CA THR A 349 0.28 -2.31 -9.51
C THR A 349 0.72 -3.76 -9.73
N ALA A 350 0.64 -4.27 -10.96
CA ALA A 350 1.05 -5.64 -11.30
C ALA A 350 2.54 -5.88 -11.03
N LEU A 351 3.39 -4.89 -11.32
CA LEU A 351 4.83 -4.95 -11.06
C LEU A 351 5.17 -4.94 -9.57
N ILE A 352 4.48 -4.10 -8.79
CA ILE A 352 4.63 -4.10 -7.33
C ILE A 352 4.23 -5.48 -6.79
N ARG A 353 3.10 -6.02 -7.26
CA ARG A 353 2.62 -7.36 -6.86
C ARG A 353 3.62 -8.47 -7.23
N ALA A 354 4.13 -8.43 -8.46
CA ALA A 354 5.15 -9.36 -8.96
C ALA A 354 6.40 -9.34 -8.07
N ARG A 355 6.91 -8.15 -7.78
CA ARG A 355 8.11 -7.99 -6.95
C ARG A 355 7.86 -8.36 -5.49
N LEU A 356 6.69 -8.05 -4.94
CA LEU A 356 6.29 -8.44 -3.60
C LEU A 356 6.27 -9.96 -3.46
N MET A 357 5.63 -10.66 -4.41
CA MET A 357 5.57 -12.12 -4.41
C MET A 357 6.97 -12.76 -4.47
N GLU A 358 7.88 -12.24 -5.29
CA GLU A 358 9.28 -12.69 -5.31
C GLU A 358 9.97 -12.54 -3.95
N LEU A 359 9.82 -11.37 -3.32
CA LEU A 359 10.47 -11.07 -2.05
C LEU A 359 9.91 -11.91 -0.90
N LEU A 360 8.60 -12.16 -0.90
CA LEU A 360 7.94 -13.01 0.10
C LEU A 360 8.29 -14.50 -0.09
N GLY A 361 8.44 -14.95 -1.33
CA GLY A 361 8.80 -16.32 -1.63
C GLY A 361 10.29 -16.64 -1.55
N HIS A 362 11.15 -15.66 -1.23
CA HIS A 362 12.61 -15.84 -1.19
C HIS A 362 13.04 -17.00 -0.29
N ASP A 363 12.40 -17.13 0.87
CA ASP A 363 12.70 -18.14 1.87
C ASP A 363 11.89 -19.44 1.67
N CYS A 364 11.21 -19.60 0.53
CA CYS A 364 10.42 -20.77 0.16
C CYS A 364 11.09 -21.52 -1.00
N PRO A 365 12.01 -22.47 -0.75
CA PRO A 365 12.80 -23.15 -1.79
C PRO A 365 11.97 -23.87 -2.87
N GLN A 366 10.76 -24.30 -2.50
CA GLN A 366 9.81 -24.97 -3.37
C GLN A 366 9.14 -24.03 -4.38
N LEU A 367 9.15 -22.72 -4.13
CA LEU A 367 8.55 -21.72 -5.00
C LEU A 367 9.64 -21.04 -5.83
N LYS A 368 9.55 -21.15 -7.16
CA LYS A 368 10.49 -20.48 -8.05
C LYS A 368 10.18 -18.98 -8.07
N ALA A 369 11.18 -18.15 -7.79
CA ALA A 369 11.05 -16.69 -7.82
C ALA A 369 10.48 -16.18 -9.15
N ASP A 370 10.96 -16.70 -10.28
CA ASP A 370 10.45 -16.31 -11.60
C ASP A 370 8.96 -16.65 -11.79
N ALA A 371 8.49 -17.78 -11.26
CA ALA A 371 7.08 -18.13 -11.31
C ALA A 371 6.22 -17.19 -10.46
N LEU A 372 6.69 -16.82 -9.27
CA LEU A 372 6.02 -15.86 -8.38
C LEU A 372 5.93 -14.47 -9.02
N PHE A 373 7.00 -14.02 -9.67
CA PHE A 373 6.99 -12.77 -10.42
C PHE A 373 5.95 -12.80 -11.54
N LEU A 374 5.94 -13.87 -12.34
CA LEU A 374 5.02 -14.01 -13.45
C LEU A 374 3.56 -14.03 -12.99
N VAL A 375 3.24 -14.75 -11.92
CA VAL A 375 1.88 -14.75 -11.35
C VAL A 375 1.48 -13.34 -10.92
N GLY A 376 2.33 -12.61 -10.19
CA GLY A 376 2.01 -11.24 -9.78
C GLY A 376 1.81 -10.29 -10.96
N LEU A 377 2.65 -10.36 -11.99
CA LEU A 377 2.55 -9.52 -13.19
C LEU A 377 1.31 -9.87 -14.03
N LEU A 378 1.06 -11.16 -14.26
CA LEU A 378 -0.01 -11.63 -15.13
C LEU A 378 -1.40 -11.52 -14.47
N SER A 379 -1.47 -11.35 -13.16
CA SER A 379 -2.72 -11.20 -12.41
C SER A 379 -3.57 -9.98 -12.78
N LEU A 380 -3.00 -9.01 -13.50
CA LEU A 380 -3.69 -7.83 -14.05
C LEU A 380 -3.48 -7.69 -15.57
N ALA A 381 -2.94 -8.70 -16.24
CA ALA A 381 -2.61 -8.59 -17.66
C ALA A 381 -3.85 -8.42 -18.55
N ASP A 382 -4.98 -8.99 -18.15
CA ASP A 382 -6.31 -8.77 -18.72
C ASP A 382 -6.79 -7.31 -18.58
N VAL A 383 -6.52 -6.69 -17.43
CA VAL A 383 -6.84 -5.28 -17.17
C VAL A 383 -5.95 -4.36 -18.01
N ILE A 384 -4.67 -4.69 -18.12
CA ILE A 384 -3.66 -3.92 -18.86
C ILE A 384 -3.93 -3.99 -20.37
N MET A 385 -4.18 -5.19 -20.90
CA MET A 385 -4.41 -5.41 -22.33
C MET A 385 -5.87 -5.24 -22.76
N GLN A 386 -6.80 -5.03 -21.81
CA GLN A 386 -8.23 -4.84 -22.07
C GLN A 386 -8.90 -5.97 -22.87
N VAL A 387 -8.41 -7.20 -22.67
CA VAL A 387 -8.97 -8.43 -23.23
C VAL A 387 -9.12 -9.48 -22.13
N PRO A 388 -10.02 -10.47 -22.27
CA PRO A 388 -10.18 -11.54 -21.29
C PRO A 388 -8.86 -12.25 -20.98
N LEU A 389 -8.64 -12.57 -19.69
CA LEU A 389 -7.40 -13.19 -19.21
C LEU A 389 -7.05 -14.47 -20.00
N ASP A 390 -8.05 -15.28 -20.35
CA ASP A 390 -7.84 -16.50 -21.11
C ASP A 390 -7.16 -16.26 -22.46
N LYS A 391 -7.51 -15.16 -23.15
CA LYS A 391 -6.89 -14.76 -24.42
C LYS A 391 -5.46 -14.27 -24.21
N VAL A 392 -5.19 -13.60 -23.09
CA VAL A 392 -3.84 -13.14 -22.72
C VAL A 392 -2.92 -14.33 -22.47
N LEU A 393 -3.38 -15.31 -21.69
CA LEU A 393 -2.54 -16.40 -21.21
C LEU A 393 -2.33 -17.48 -22.28
N ALA A 394 -3.31 -17.72 -23.16
CA ALA A 394 -3.26 -18.78 -24.17
C ALA A 394 -1.96 -18.83 -25.00
N PRO A 395 -1.43 -17.73 -25.55
CA PRO A 395 -0.21 -17.78 -26.35
C PRO A 395 1.09 -17.84 -25.52
N LEU A 396 1.03 -17.61 -24.21
CA LEU A 396 2.20 -17.61 -23.32
C LEU A 396 2.64 -19.01 -22.91
N ALA A 397 1.76 -20.02 -23.12
CA ALA A 397 1.98 -21.42 -22.82
C ALA A 397 2.58 -21.62 -21.43
N LEU A 398 1.90 -21.22 -20.35
CA LEU A 398 2.49 -21.07 -19.01
C LEU A 398 2.72 -22.42 -18.30
N ASP A 399 3.43 -22.38 -17.17
CA ASP A 399 3.59 -23.55 -16.31
C ASP A 399 2.25 -23.88 -15.61
N PRO A 400 1.90 -25.17 -15.40
CA PRO A 400 0.63 -25.55 -14.75
C PRO A 400 0.37 -24.86 -13.41
N ASP A 401 1.40 -24.63 -12.60
CA ASP A 401 1.23 -23.95 -11.30
C ASP A 401 0.88 -22.46 -11.47
N ILE A 402 1.40 -21.83 -12.53
CA ILE A 402 1.09 -20.43 -12.88
C ILE A 402 -0.34 -20.34 -13.42
N GLU A 403 -0.75 -21.27 -14.29
CA GLU A 403 -2.11 -21.31 -14.83
C GLU A 403 -3.14 -21.57 -13.74
N ALA A 404 -2.88 -22.53 -12.84
CA ALA A 404 -3.74 -22.83 -11.70
C ALA A 404 -3.96 -21.59 -10.81
N ALA A 405 -2.88 -20.85 -10.54
CA ALA A 405 -2.97 -19.65 -9.72
C ALA A 405 -3.75 -18.51 -10.38
N LEU A 406 -3.57 -18.30 -11.69
CA LEU A 406 -4.19 -17.19 -12.41
C LEU A 406 -5.64 -17.45 -12.84
N ARG A 407 -5.95 -18.69 -13.26
CA ARG A 407 -7.27 -19.04 -13.81
C ARG A 407 -8.24 -19.54 -12.76
N HIS A 408 -7.74 -20.32 -11.80
CA HIS A 408 -8.58 -21.05 -10.85
C HIS A 408 -8.47 -20.50 -9.42
N GLY A 409 -7.45 -19.69 -9.15
CA GLY A 409 -7.18 -19.21 -7.80
C GLY A 409 -6.71 -20.35 -6.89
N GLU A 410 -5.90 -21.26 -7.43
CA GLU A 410 -5.47 -22.49 -6.76
C GLU A 410 -3.96 -22.73 -6.91
N GLY A 411 -3.47 -23.78 -6.26
CA GLY A 411 -2.07 -24.20 -6.39
C GLY A 411 -1.10 -23.47 -5.45
N PRO A 412 0.20 -23.78 -5.54
CA PRO A 412 1.19 -23.34 -4.55
C PRO A 412 1.52 -21.83 -4.64
N LEU A 413 1.29 -21.20 -5.79
CA LEU A 413 1.61 -19.79 -6.05
C LEU A 413 0.48 -18.82 -5.67
N PHE A 414 -0.78 -19.26 -5.79
CA PHE A 414 -1.95 -18.41 -5.57
C PHE A 414 -2.00 -17.75 -4.19
N PRO A 415 -1.65 -18.43 -3.09
CA PRO A 415 -1.88 -17.78 -1.81
C PRO A 415 -0.91 -16.63 -1.50
N LEU A 416 0.28 -16.60 -2.12
CA LEU A 416 1.14 -15.42 -2.09
C LEU A 416 0.58 -14.30 -2.97
N LEU A 417 -0.11 -14.64 -4.07
CA LEU A 417 -0.84 -13.66 -4.88
C LEU A 417 -1.99 -13.05 -4.06
N GLU A 418 -2.73 -13.87 -3.31
CA GLU A 418 -3.82 -13.42 -2.45
C GLU A 418 -3.32 -12.48 -1.34
N LEU A 419 -2.22 -12.84 -0.67
CA LEU A 419 -1.55 -11.98 0.32
C LEU A 419 -1.10 -10.65 -0.32
N ALA A 420 -0.50 -10.71 -1.51
CA ALA A 420 -0.07 -9.51 -2.21
C ALA A 420 -1.25 -8.59 -2.57
N ILE A 421 -2.38 -9.13 -3.04
CA ILE A 421 -3.61 -8.36 -3.30
C ILE A 421 -4.17 -7.75 -2.02
N ALA A 422 -4.17 -8.50 -0.92
CA ALA A 422 -4.68 -8.05 0.37
C ALA A 422 -3.92 -6.81 0.90
N CYS A 423 -2.61 -6.72 0.66
CA CYS A 423 -1.80 -5.56 1.03
C CYS A 423 -2.11 -4.29 0.20
N GLU A 424 -2.82 -4.41 -0.92
CA GLU A 424 -3.13 -3.30 -1.85
C GLU A 424 -4.50 -2.68 -1.64
N ASN A 425 -5.36 -3.34 -0.86
CA ASN A 425 -6.73 -2.92 -0.62
C ASN A 425 -6.93 -2.59 0.85
N GLY A 426 -7.26 -1.33 1.11
CA GLY A 426 -7.54 -0.84 2.44
C GLY A 426 -8.75 -1.50 3.10
N ASP A 427 -9.68 -2.03 2.33
CA ASP A 427 -10.91 -2.67 2.82
C ASP A 427 -10.82 -4.19 2.96
N THR A 428 -9.64 -4.79 2.72
CA THR A 428 -9.44 -6.22 2.99
C THR A 428 -9.75 -6.55 4.45
N ASP A 429 -10.43 -7.69 4.67
CA ASP A 429 -10.63 -8.23 6.01
C ASP A 429 -9.27 -8.47 6.67
N PRO A 430 -8.94 -7.74 7.74
CA PRO A 430 -7.63 -7.87 8.36
C PRO A 430 -7.38 -9.23 9.00
N ALA A 431 -8.44 -9.95 9.41
CA ALA A 431 -8.30 -11.32 9.90
C ALA A 431 -7.79 -12.23 8.78
N ARG A 432 -8.41 -12.12 7.59
CA ARG A 432 -7.95 -12.84 6.39
C ARG A 432 -6.49 -12.51 6.04
N LEU A 433 -6.09 -11.24 6.10
CA LEU A 433 -4.70 -10.84 5.83
C LEU A 433 -3.72 -11.52 6.81
N HIS A 434 -4.07 -11.55 8.09
CA HIS A 434 -3.28 -12.21 9.12
C HIS A 434 -3.19 -13.73 8.89
N ASP A 435 -4.33 -14.40 8.67
CA ASP A 435 -4.41 -15.83 8.42
C ASP A 435 -3.58 -16.24 7.18
N LEU A 436 -3.63 -15.43 6.12
CA LEU A 436 -2.85 -15.65 4.91
C LEU A 436 -1.34 -15.56 5.15
N ALA A 437 -0.91 -14.62 5.99
CA ALA A 437 0.50 -14.44 6.32
C ALA A 437 1.01 -15.53 7.29
N GLU A 438 0.24 -15.82 8.35
CA GLU A 438 0.57 -16.83 9.35
C GLU A 438 0.70 -18.23 8.74
N ALA A 439 -0.22 -18.60 7.84
CA ALA A 439 -0.18 -19.88 7.12
C ALA A 439 1.11 -20.08 6.28
N ARG A 440 1.92 -19.03 6.10
CA ARG A 440 3.19 -19.04 5.34
C ARG A 440 4.40 -18.70 6.20
N GLY A 441 4.23 -18.52 7.50
CA GLY A 441 5.30 -18.07 8.39
C GLY A 441 5.80 -16.66 8.05
N ILE A 442 4.99 -15.84 7.38
CA ILE A 442 5.33 -14.47 7.02
C ILE A 442 4.86 -13.55 8.14
N SER A 443 5.80 -12.84 8.77
CA SER A 443 5.44 -11.82 9.77
C SER A 443 4.86 -10.56 9.10
N ALA A 444 4.01 -9.81 9.81
CA ALA A 444 3.45 -8.56 9.30
C ALA A 444 4.54 -7.52 8.98
N GLN A 445 5.63 -7.50 9.76
CA GLN A 445 6.79 -6.65 9.51
C GLN A 445 7.48 -7.05 8.20
N GLN A 446 7.72 -8.35 7.99
CA GLN A 446 8.32 -8.86 6.75
C GLN A 446 7.45 -8.53 5.54
N ALA A 447 6.13 -8.73 5.63
CA ALA A 447 5.20 -8.37 4.56
C ALA A 447 5.25 -6.87 4.23
N SER A 448 5.24 -6.02 5.25
CA SER A 448 5.31 -4.56 5.10
C SER A 448 6.63 -4.11 4.47
N ASP A 449 7.75 -4.64 4.94
CA ASP A 449 9.08 -4.30 4.41
C ASP A 449 9.26 -4.77 2.97
N CYS A 450 8.80 -5.98 2.64
CA CYS A 450 8.81 -6.49 1.27
C CYS A 450 7.92 -5.65 0.36
N HIS A 451 6.76 -5.19 0.83
CA HIS A 451 5.87 -4.35 0.05
C HIS A 451 6.49 -2.99 -0.26
N LEU A 452 7.07 -2.30 0.72
CA LEU A 452 7.74 -1.03 0.50
C LEU A 452 8.95 -1.15 -0.44
N LYS A 453 9.74 -2.23 -0.31
CA LYS A 453 10.83 -2.54 -1.26
C LYS A 453 10.31 -2.78 -2.68
N ALA A 454 9.19 -3.48 -2.82
CA ALA A 454 8.57 -3.72 -4.12
C ALA A 454 8.06 -2.42 -4.77
N MET A 455 7.50 -1.49 -3.99
CA MET A 455 7.10 -0.16 -4.45
C MET A 455 8.28 0.66 -4.94
N LEU A 456 9.35 0.73 -4.15
CA LEU A 456 10.56 1.47 -4.52
C LEU A 456 11.14 0.94 -5.84
N TRP A 457 11.25 -0.39 -5.95
CA TRP A 457 11.73 -1.05 -7.17
C TRP A 457 10.87 -0.73 -8.40
N ALA A 458 9.54 -0.76 -8.26
CA ALA A 458 8.64 -0.48 -9.39
C ALA A 458 8.79 0.96 -9.90
N ILE A 459 9.05 1.92 -9.00
CA ILE A 459 9.24 3.32 -9.35
C ILE A 459 10.59 3.55 -10.05
N GLU A 460 11.64 2.85 -9.63
CA GLU A 460 12.96 2.90 -10.28
C GLU A 460 12.95 2.36 -11.71
N LEU A 461 12.00 1.49 -12.07
CA LEU A 461 11.87 0.97 -13.43
C LEU A 461 11.45 2.03 -14.46
N ASN A 462 10.94 3.18 -14.01
CA ASN A 462 10.64 4.36 -14.85
C ASN A 462 9.80 4.02 -16.10
N ILE A 463 8.75 3.21 -15.91
CA ILE A 463 7.84 2.72 -16.95
C ILE A 463 6.78 3.77 -17.31
#